data_AF-A0A7U9KX64-F1
#
_entry.id   AF-A0A7U9KX64-F1
#
_cell.length_a   1.000
_cell.length_b   1.000
_cell.length_c   1.000
_cell.angle_alpha   90.00
_cell.angle_beta   90.00
_cell.angle_gamma   90.00
#
_symmetry.space_group_name_H-M   'P 1'
#
loop_
_entity.id
_entity.type
_entity.pdbx_description
1 polymer ?
#
loop_
_entity_poly.entity_id
_entity_poly.type
_entity_poly.pdbx_seq_one_letter_code
_entity_poly.pdbx_strand_id
1 'polypeptide(L)'
;MLRFGLPAEGHARRALFSDGAIAAAVTLGRLGVLPRSVAYLARVVRAGGAAYAAALDLPLPGETPARTAGAWLAAAAGVGGGVDDDETLARWFEAVAALMELRLTAGTSPAP
;
A
#
# COMPACT_ATOMS: atom_id res chain seq x y z
N MET A 1 -9.55 5.80 -2.15
CA MET A 1 -8.56 6.57 -2.93
C MET A 1 -8.12 5.81 -4.18
N LEU A 2 -7.70 4.54 -4.08
CA LEU A 2 -7.34 3.70 -5.24
C LEU A 2 -8.34 3.74 -6.41
N ARG A 3 -9.65 3.62 -6.14
CA ARG A 3 -10.72 3.69 -7.16
C ARG A 3 -10.78 4.99 -7.99
N PHE A 4 -10.24 6.08 -7.45
CA PHE A 4 -10.25 7.39 -8.12
C PHE A 4 -8.91 7.71 -8.79
N GLY A 5 -7.82 7.04 -8.38
CA GLY A 5 -6.46 7.31 -8.89
C GLY A 5 -6.03 6.37 -10.01
N LEU A 6 -6.48 5.10 -10.00
CA LEU A 6 -6.15 4.12 -11.04
C LEU A 6 -6.57 4.56 -12.46
N PRO A 7 -7.79 5.08 -12.71
CA PRO A 7 -8.18 5.53 -14.05
C PRO A 7 -7.68 6.93 -14.44
N ALA A 8 -7.09 7.70 -13.52
CA ALA A 8 -6.60 9.05 -13.82
C ALA A 8 -5.21 9.00 -14.47
N GLU A 9 -4.96 9.75 -15.54
CA GLU A 9 -3.62 9.88 -16.15
C GLU A 9 -2.81 11.03 -15.51
N GLY A 10 -1.48 11.00 -15.60
CA GLY A 10 -0.63 12.19 -15.36
C GLY A 10 -0.46 12.67 -13.90
N HIS A 11 -0.51 13.98 -13.69
CA HIS A 11 -0.18 14.63 -12.39
C HIS A 11 -1.19 14.33 -11.29
N ALA A 12 -2.48 14.18 -11.65
CA ALA A 12 -3.55 13.82 -10.72
C ALA A 12 -3.40 12.40 -10.16
N ARG A 13 -2.96 11.43 -10.99
CA ARG A 13 -2.60 10.07 -10.53
C ARG A 13 -1.51 10.13 -9.47
N ARG A 14 -0.43 10.88 -9.74
CA ARG A 14 0.69 11.05 -8.81
C ARG A 14 0.28 11.70 -7.49
N ALA A 15 -0.50 12.78 -7.54
CA ALA A 15 -0.97 13.48 -6.33
C ALA A 15 -1.90 12.60 -5.48
N LEU A 16 -2.85 11.88 -6.10
CA LEU A 16 -3.79 11.01 -5.39
C LEU A 16 -3.11 9.74 -4.86
N PHE A 17 -2.14 9.17 -5.59
CA PHE A 17 -1.32 8.07 -5.09
C PHE A 17 -0.35 8.54 -4.00
N SER A 18 0.21 9.75 -4.08
CA SER A 18 1.12 10.28 -3.04
C SER A 18 0.38 10.58 -1.75
N ASP A 19 -0.75 11.30 -1.81
CA ASP A 19 -1.56 11.60 -0.62
C ASP A 19 -2.20 10.31 -0.07
N GLY A 20 -2.63 9.41 -0.96
CA GLY A 20 -3.11 8.08 -0.60
C GLY A 20 -2.04 7.22 0.08
N ALA A 21 -0.78 7.28 -0.38
CA ALA A 21 0.33 6.55 0.22
C ALA A 21 0.68 7.10 1.62
N ILE A 22 0.68 8.43 1.79
CA ILE A 22 0.88 9.06 3.11
C ILE A 22 -0.23 8.64 4.08
N ALA A 23 -1.50 8.73 3.65
CA ALA A 23 -2.63 8.33 4.48
C ALA A 23 -2.57 6.84 4.85
N ALA A 24 -2.20 5.97 3.91
CA ALA A 24 -2.02 4.54 4.17
C ALA A 24 -0.87 4.28 5.15
N ALA A 25 0.27 4.94 4.99
CA ALA A 25 1.43 4.82 5.88
C ALA A 25 1.08 5.26 7.32
N VAL A 26 0.36 6.38 7.47
CA VAL A 26 -0.14 6.83 8.78
C VAL A 26 -1.11 5.82 9.39
N THR A 27 -2.04 5.29 8.59
CA THR A 27 -3.07 4.34 9.04
C THR A 27 -2.41 3.04 9.52
N LEU A 28 -1.57 2.42 8.70
CA LEU A 28 -0.88 1.18 9.02
C LEU A 28 0.11 1.36 10.19
N GLY A 29 0.81 2.49 10.25
CA GLY A 29 1.69 2.82 11.37
C GLY A 29 0.95 2.93 12.70
N ARG A 30 -0.26 3.51 12.72
CA ARG A 30 -1.12 3.56 13.92
C ARG A 30 -1.63 2.19 14.35
N LEU A 31 -1.75 1.25 13.41
CA LEU A 31 -2.13 -0.12 13.68
C LEU A 31 -0.93 -1.02 14.06
N GLY A 32 0.28 -0.46 14.19
CA GLY A 32 1.48 -1.21 14.59
C GLY A 32 2.06 -2.11 13.50
N VAL A 33 1.66 -1.91 12.24
CA VAL A 33 2.20 -2.68 11.11
C VAL A 33 3.65 -2.29 10.86
N LEU A 34 4.49 -3.28 10.60
CA LEU A 34 5.89 -3.06 10.27
C LEU A 34 6.04 -2.72 8.78
N PRO A 35 6.93 -1.77 8.41
CA PRO A 35 7.16 -1.43 7.01
C PRO A 35 7.54 -2.65 6.15
N ARG A 36 8.37 -3.55 6.69
CA ARG A 36 8.78 -4.80 6.04
C ARG A 36 7.60 -5.69 5.62
N SER A 37 6.50 -5.69 6.38
CA SER A 37 5.30 -6.46 6.06
C SER A 37 4.57 -5.86 4.86
N VAL A 38 4.55 -4.53 4.75
CA VAL A 38 3.97 -3.81 3.61
C VAL A 38 4.83 -3.99 2.35
N ALA A 39 6.16 -3.94 2.50
CA ALA A 39 7.09 -4.24 1.41
C ALA A 39 6.95 -5.69 0.91
N TYR A 40 6.71 -6.65 1.81
CA TYR A 40 6.40 -8.02 1.40
C TYR A 40 5.10 -8.10 0.61
N LEU A 41 4.06 -7.38 1.03
CA LEU A 41 2.81 -7.31 0.29
C LEU A 41 3.01 -6.79 -1.14
N ALA A 42 3.85 -5.78 -1.34
CA ALA A 42 4.20 -5.30 -2.68
C ALA A 42 4.79 -6.42 -3.57
N ARG A 43 5.62 -7.30 -3.01
CA ARG A 43 6.18 -8.46 -3.74
C ARG A 43 5.10 -9.47 -4.11
N VAL A 44 4.14 -9.70 -3.22
CA VAL A 44 3.00 -10.60 -3.48
C VAL A 44 2.15 -10.06 -4.63
N VAL A 45 1.83 -8.76 -4.61
CA VAL A 45 1.09 -8.11 -5.71
C VAL A 45 1.88 -8.20 -7.02
N ARG A 46 3.19 -7.91 -7.01
CA ARG A 46 4.01 -8.00 -8.22
C ARG A 46 4.09 -9.42 -8.80
N ALA A 47 4.04 -10.44 -7.93
CA ALA A 47 4.15 -11.84 -8.36
C ALA A 47 2.82 -12.44 -8.84
N GLY A 48 1.69 -12.06 -8.24
CA GLY A 48 0.39 -12.71 -8.49
C GLY A 48 -0.76 -11.76 -8.82
N GLY A 49 -0.54 -10.45 -8.76
CA GLY A 49 -1.55 -9.43 -8.97
C GLY A 49 -2.43 -9.15 -7.75
N ALA A 50 -3.22 -8.08 -7.85
CA ALA A 50 -4.08 -7.61 -6.77
C ALA A 50 -5.17 -8.62 -6.39
N ALA A 51 -5.75 -9.30 -7.39
CA ALA A 51 -6.80 -10.29 -7.17
C ALA A 51 -6.31 -11.51 -6.39
N TYR A 52 -5.13 -12.03 -6.74
CA TYR A 52 -4.50 -13.12 -6.00
C TYR A 52 -4.15 -12.68 -4.58
N ALA A 53 -3.51 -11.51 -4.43
CA ALA A 53 -3.12 -10.99 -3.13
C ALA A 53 -4.32 -10.76 -2.19
N ALA A 54 -5.47 -10.35 -2.73
CA ALA A 54 -6.71 -10.15 -1.96
C ALA A 54 -7.32 -11.46 -1.45
N ALA A 55 -7.07 -12.58 -2.12
CA ALA A 55 -7.60 -13.89 -1.75
C ALA A 55 -6.74 -14.62 -0.70
N LEU A 56 -5.54 -14.10 -0.40
CA LEU A 56 -4.66 -14.67 0.60
C LEU A 56 -5.07 -14.28 2.02
N ASP A 57 -4.80 -15.16 2.97
CA ASP A 57 -4.76 -14.78 4.38
C ASP A 57 -3.52 -13.89 4.60
N LEU A 58 -3.77 -12.58 4.61
CA LEU A 58 -2.72 -11.58 4.48
C LEU A 58 -1.73 -11.64 5.66
N PRO A 59 -0.41 -11.66 5.42
CA PRO A 59 0.62 -11.78 6.45
C PRO A 59 0.90 -10.46 7.16
N LEU A 60 -0.15 -9.70 7.50
CA LEU A 60 -0.04 -8.51 8.35
C LEU A 60 -0.34 -8.93 9.80
N PRO A 61 0.51 -8.53 10.78
CA PRO A 61 0.27 -8.88 12.17
C PRO A 61 -1.01 -8.19 12.67
N GLY A 62 -2.04 -8.98 12.95
CA GLY A 62 -3.33 -8.52 13.48
C GLY A 62 -4.45 -8.45 12.42
N GLU A 63 -5.67 -8.76 12.86
CA GLU A 63 -6.86 -8.88 11.99
C GLU A 63 -7.25 -7.55 11.31
N THR A 64 -7.20 -6.44 12.05
CA THR A 64 -7.59 -5.12 11.52
C THR A 64 -6.64 -4.62 10.41
N PRO A 65 -5.30 -4.70 10.55
CA PRO A 65 -4.36 -4.51 9.44
C PRO A 65 -4.65 -5.35 8.21
N ALA A 66 -4.80 -6.67 8.39
CA ALA A 66 -5.05 -7.61 7.29
C ALA A 66 -6.33 -7.24 6.54
N ARG A 67 -7.43 -6.96 7.25
CA ARG A 67 -8.70 -6.53 6.66
C ARG A 67 -8.57 -5.21 5.89
N THR A 68 -7.81 -4.26 6.42
CA THR A 68 -7.60 -2.94 5.81
C THR A 68 -6.85 -3.08 4.47
N ALA A 69 -5.75 -3.82 4.46
CA ALA A 69 -4.99 -4.09 3.24
C ALA A 69 -5.79 -4.93 2.23
N GLY A 70 -6.54 -5.93 2.70
CA GLY A 70 -7.45 -6.73 1.87
C GLY A 70 -8.50 -5.88 1.15
N ALA A 71 -9.10 -4.91 1.85
CA ALA A 71 -10.05 -3.99 1.24
C ALA A 71 -9.42 -3.11 0.15
N TRP A 72 -8.15 -2.71 0.30
CA TRP A 72 -7.43 -1.95 -0.73
C TRP A 72 -7.10 -2.80 -1.95
N LEU A 73 -6.64 -4.04 -1.74
CA LEU A 73 -6.36 -5.00 -2.81
C LEU A 73 -7.63 -5.34 -3.59
N ALA A 74 -8.74 -5.63 -2.89
CA ALA A 74 -10.03 -5.89 -3.51
C ALA A 74 -10.54 -4.68 -4.32
N ALA A 75 -10.36 -3.47 -3.79
CA ALA A 75 -10.70 -2.25 -4.51
C ALA A 75 -9.83 -2.02 -5.75
N ALA A 76 -8.54 -2.37 -5.71
CA ALA A 76 -7.65 -2.27 -6.86
C ALA A 76 -8.02 -3.31 -7.94
N ALA A 77 -8.24 -4.57 -7.55
CA ALA A 77 -8.67 -5.64 -8.44
C ALA A 77 -10.01 -5.36 -9.13
N GLY A 78 -10.89 -4.58 -8.50
CA GLY A 78 -12.17 -4.16 -9.09
C GLY A 78 -12.09 -2.99 -10.08
N VAL A 79 -10.95 -2.32 -10.20
CA VAL A 79 -10.77 -1.10 -11.02
C VAL A 79 -9.85 -1.36 -12.22
N GLY A 80 -8.89 -2.27 -12.07
CA GLY A 80 -7.97 -2.69 -13.12
C GLY A 80 -7.41 -4.08 -12.81
N GLY A 81 -7.06 -4.83 -13.86
CA GLY A 81 -6.60 -6.23 -13.75
C GLY A 81 -5.50 -6.58 -14.75
N GLY A 82 -4.84 -5.56 -15.31
CA GLY A 82 -3.68 -5.72 -16.16
C GLY A 82 -2.38 -5.71 -15.37
N VAL A 83 -1.32 -6.25 -15.97
CA VAL A 83 0.03 -6.28 -15.37
C VAL A 83 0.53 -4.89 -14.98
N ASP A 84 0.21 -3.86 -15.77
CA ASP A 84 0.62 -2.47 -15.49
C ASP A 84 -0.11 -1.86 -14.28
N ASP A 85 -1.37 -2.24 -14.05
CA ASP A 85 -2.14 -1.83 -12.87
C ASP A 85 -1.58 -2.49 -11.62
N ASP A 86 -1.27 -3.78 -11.70
CA ASP A 86 -0.65 -4.55 -10.62
C ASP A 86 0.75 -4.03 -10.27
N GLU A 87 1.56 -3.69 -11.27
CA GLU A 87 2.87 -3.05 -11.05
C GLU A 87 2.72 -1.65 -10.42
N THR A 88 1.73 -0.87 -10.84
CA THR A 88 1.43 0.43 -10.24
C THR A 88 1.03 0.28 -8.76
N LEU A 89 0.21 -0.73 -8.44
CA LEU A 89 -0.19 -1.05 -7.07
C LEU A 89 0.99 -1.54 -6.23
N ALA A 90 1.85 -2.39 -6.78
CA ALA A 90 3.05 -2.86 -6.10
C ALA A 90 3.97 -1.68 -5.74
N ARG A 91 4.22 -0.76 -6.68
CA ARG A 91 4.99 0.47 -6.42
C ARG A 91 4.37 1.36 -5.37
N TRP A 92 3.04 1.39 -5.27
CA TRP A 92 2.36 2.12 -4.22
C TRP A 92 2.57 1.51 -2.85
N PHE A 93 2.49 0.19 -2.70
CA PHE A 93 2.83 -0.47 -1.43
C PHE A 93 4.31 -0.26 -1.05
N GLU A 94 5.22 -0.23 -2.02
CA GLU A 94 6.63 0.12 -1.78
C GLU A 94 6.77 1.56 -1.28
N ALA A 95 6.07 2.52 -1.88
CA ALA A 95 6.07 3.90 -1.42
C ALA A 95 5.49 4.03 0.01
N VAL A 96 4.42 3.30 0.33
CA VAL A 96 3.85 3.25 1.69
C VAL A 96 4.89 2.70 2.69
N ALA A 97 5.56 1.60 2.36
CA ALA A 97 6.60 1.03 3.21
C ALA A 97 7.74 2.02 3.44
N ALA A 98 8.22 2.68 2.39
CA ALA A 98 9.29 3.68 2.50
C ALA A 98 8.88 4.88 3.37
N LEU A 99 7.64 5.36 3.25
CA LEU A 99 7.11 6.44 4.10
C LEU A 99 7.01 6.01 5.57
N MET A 100 6.63 4.75 5.84
CA MET A 100 6.62 4.21 7.20
C MET A 100 8.04 4.12 7.78
N GLU A 101 9.03 3.68 6.99
CA GLU A 101 10.44 3.64 7.41
C GLU A 101 10.98 5.03 7.73
N LEU A 102 10.75 6.01 6.84
CA LEU A 102 11.14 7.41 7.06
C LEU A 102 10.55 7.99 8.34
N ARG A 103 9.30 7.63 8.67
CA ARG A 103 8.67 8.08 9.91
C ARG A 103 9.30 7.44 11.14
N LEU A 104 9.63 6.15 11.09
CA LEU A 104 10.31 5.46 12.18
C LEU A 104 11.69 6.09 12.43
N THR A 105 12.48 6.34 11.38
CA THR A 105 13.81 6.94 11.50
C THR A 105 13.76 8.40 11.99
N ALA A 106 12.80 9.19 11.49
CA ALA A 106 12.57 10.55 11.97
C ALA A 106 12.12 10.59 13.44
N GLY A 107 11.31 9.62 13.89
CA GLY A 107 10.89 9.50 15.28
C GLY A 107 11.99 9.03 16.23
N THR A 108 13.02 8.35 15.72
CA THR A 108 14.18 7.89 16.50
C THR A 108 15.34 8.89 16.55
N SER A 109 15.31 9.98 15.77
CA SER A 109 16.33 11.03 15.87
C SER A 109 16.10 11.85 17.15
N PRO A 110 17.10 11.98 18.05
CA PRO A 110 17.00 12.93 19.16
C PRO A 110 16.85 14.34 18.56
N ALA A 111 15.92 15.11 19.12
CA ALA A 111 15.73 16.52 18.74
C ALA A 111 17.06 17.30 18.91
N PRO A 112 17.37 18.25 18.00
CA PRO A 112 18.56 19.09 18.12
C PRO A 112 18.52 19.99 19.36
#